data_AF-A0A2T0BCT3-F1
#
_entry.id   AF-A0A2T0BCT3-F1
#
_cell.length_a   1.000
_cell.length_b   1.000
_cell.length_c   1.000
_cell.angle_alpha   90.00
_cell.angle_beta   90.00
_cell.angle_gamma   90.00
#
_symmetry.space_group_name_H-M   'P 1'
#
loop_
_entity.id
_entity.type
_entity.pdbx_description
1 polymer ?
#
loop_
_entity_poly.entity_id
_entity_poly.type
_entity_poly.pdbx_seq_one_letter_code
_entity_poly.pdbx_strand_id
1 'polypeptide(L)'
;MGNRKDFNKVAREILEAVGGKENVTSAAHCATRLRIVVQDDKKIDVKKVEETDLVKGSFNNGGQFQIILGTGIVDEVYKEFAELASISEVSKDELKKVATGKLNILQRFLKTLADVFVPILPALISAGLLMGLNNVLTAKGLFISGMSLIEAYPQFTNVADMLNLFSNAAFVFLPVLIGFSATKIFGGTPVLGAVIGAIMIHPDLLNGYGYGKALIDGTVTYWNILGLDIAKVGYQGTVLPVIVSSFVLAKLECKLRKVVTPMLDNIITPLISVLVTAMLTFAVIGPVMRTVGDWMTAGVMWLFFGLGPIGGAIYGVVYPLLVITGMHNSLVTAETQILANIGTLGGSPTFAVVAASNVA
;
A
#
# COMPACT_ATOMS: atom_id res chain seq x y z
N MET A 1 40.61 1.69 -9.33
CA MET A 1 40.44 0.26 -9.68
C MET A 1 40.89 -0.56 -8.48
N GLY A 2 39.96 -1.01 -7.65
CA GLY A 2 40.27 -1.91 -6.53
C GLY A 2 40.75 -3.26 -7.06
N ASN A 3 41.73 -3.87 -6.41
CA ASN A 3 42.35 -5.10 -6.87
C ASN A 3 41.33 -6.25 -6.76
N ARG A 4 41.21 -7.12 -7.76
CA ARG A 4 40.27 -8.27 -7.74
C ARG A 4 40.42 -9.17 -6.51
N LYS A 5 41.63 -9.22 -5.92
CA LYS A 5 41.92 -9.94 -4.66
C LYS A 5 41.20 -9.37 -3.44
N ASP A 6 40.91 -8.07 -3.41
CA ASP A 6 40.24 -7.42 -2.28
C ASP A 6 38.74 -7.76 -2.26
N PHE A 7 38.09 -7.85 -3.42
CA PHE A 7 36.66 -8.19 -3.50
C PHE A 7 36.35 -9.64 -3.14
N ASN A 8 37.21 -10.60 -3.54
CA ASN A 8 37.06 -11.99 -3.13
C ASN A 8 37.21 -12.17 -1.62
N LYS A 9 38.16 -11.44 -1.00
CA LYS A 9 38.34 -11.41 0.46
C LYS A 9 37.08 -10.89 1.15
N VAL A 10 36.58 -9.73 0.73
CA VAL A 10 35.35 -9.12 1.28
C VAL A 10 34.14 -10.05 1.11
N ALA A 11 33.97 -10.66 -0.07
CA ALA A 11 32.88 -11.60 -0.32
C ALA A 11 32.94 -12.83 0.59
N ARG A 12 34.14 -13.35 0.85
CA ARG A 12 34.37 -14.48 1.77
C ARG A 12 34.07 -14.10 3.21
N GLU A 13 34.55 -12.95 3.68
CA GLU A 13 34.29 -12.45 5.03
C GLU A 13 32.79 -12.25 5.26
N ILE A 14 32.09 -11.67 4.28
CA ILE A 14 30.62 -11.56 4.30
C ILE A 14 29.97 -12.94 4.35
N LEU A 15 30.40 -13.90 3.51
CA LEU A 15 29.80 -15.24 3.46
C LEU A 15 29.95 -15.98 4.80
N GLU A 16 31.12 -15.88 5.43
CA GLU A 16 31.34 -16.44 6.77
C GLU A 16 30.47 -15.75 7.81
N ALA A 17 30.41 -14.42 7.79
CA ALA A 17 29.64 -13.65 8.75
C ALA A 17 28.13 -13.87 8.65
N VAL A 18 27.60 -14.25 7.47
CA VAL A 18 26.19 -14.63 7.32
C VAL A 18 25.90 -16.11 7.62
N GLY A 19 26.86 -16.85 8.19
CA GLY A 19 26.66 -18.25 8.59
C GLY A 19 27.01 -19.28 7.51
N GLY A 20 27.76 -18.88 6.47
CA GLY A 20 28.26 -19.74 5.41
C GLY A 20 27.26 -20.04 4.30
N LYS A 21 27.74 -20.77 3.28
CA LYS A 21 26.96 -21.15 2.08
C LYS A 21 25.65 -21.86 2.43
N GLU A 22 25.64 -22.72 3.43
CA GLU A 22 24.45 -23.48 3.84
C GLU A 22 23.36 -22.57 4.41
N ASN A 23 23.73 -21.42 4.98
CA ASN A 23 22.77 -20.46 5.47
C ASN A 23 22.23 -19.55 4.37
N VAL A 24 22.87 -19.45 3.19
CA VAL A 24 22.41 -18.55 2.12
C VAL A 24 21.38 -19.25 1.24
N THR A 25 20.18 -18.67 1.13
CA THR A 25 19.10 -19.17 0.27
C THR A 25 19.16 -18.55 -1.13
N SER A 26 19.39 -17.24 -1.21
CA SER A 26 19.48 -16.50 -2.47
C SER A 26 20.14 -15.14 -2.26
N ALA A 27 20.76 -14.57 -3.30
CA ALA A 27 21.31 -13.22 -3.25
C ALA A 27 21.10 -12.46 -4.56
N ALA A 28 20.94 -11.15 -4.45
CA ALA A 28 20.90 -10.21 -5.57
C ALA A 28 21.54 -8.88 -5.15
N HIS A 29 21.78 -7.99 -6.11
CA HIS A 29 22.31 -6.67 -5.82
C HIS A 29 21.48 -5.56 -6.48
N CYS A 30 21.60 -4.35 -5.93
CA CYS A 30 21.19 -3.12 -6.60
C CYS A 30 22.39 -2.17 -6.67
N ALA A 31 22.20 -0.96 -7.21
CA ALA A 31 23.28 -0.01 -7.46
C ALA A 31 24.25 0.20 -6.29
N THR A 32 23.82 0.09 -5.02
CA THR A 32 24.68 0.33 -3.86
C THR A 32 24.68 -0.77 -2.79
N ARG A 33 23.88 -1.84 -2.95
CA ARG A 33 23.64 -2.81 -1.87
C ARG A 33 23.63 -4.25 -2.35
N LEU A 34 24.26 -5.11 -1.58
CA LEU A 34 24.13 -6.56 -1.65
C LEU A 34 22.94 -6.98 -0.78
N ARG A 35 22.06 -7.82 -1.31
CA ARG A 35 20.85 -8.29 -0.63
C ARG A 35 20.87 -9.80 -0.56
N ILE A 36 20.84 -10.33 0.65
CA ILE A 36 20.99 -11.75 0.93
C ILE A 36 19.75 -12.21 1.68
N VAL A 37 19.20 -13.35 1.28
CA VAL A 37 18.14 -14.04 2.01
C VAL A 37 18.76 -15.28 2.64
N VAL A 38 18.75 -15.37 3.97
CA VAL A 38 19.43 -16.45 4.71
C VAL A 38 18.45 -17.35 5.44
N GLN A 39 18.71 -18.65 5.56
CA GLN A 39 17.89 -19.66 6.23
C GLN A 39 17.54 -19.26 7.67
N ASP A 40 18.56 -18.89 8.46
CA ASP A 40 18.45 -18.49 9.85
C ASP A 40 19.16 -17.14 10.08
N ASP A 41 18.38 -16.12 10.45
CA ASP A 41 18.89 -14.78 10.75
C ASP A 41 19.78 -14.75 12.00
N LYS A 42 19.65 -15.72 12.92
CA LYS A 42 20.47 -15.77 14.16
C LYS A 42 21.92 -16.14 13.90
N LYS A 43 22.22 -16.70 12.74
CA LYS A 43 23.58 -17.04 12.32
C LYS A 43 24.32 -15.85 11.69
N ILE A 44 23.65 -14.71 11.52
CA ILE A 44 24.27 -13.49 11.02
C ILE A 44 25.03 -12.80 12.15
N ASP A 45 26.35 -12.71 12.00
CA ASP A 45 27.21 -11.87 12.82
C ASP A 45 27.26 -10.45 12.23
N VAL A 46 26.31 -9.61 12.66
CA VAL A 46 26.17 -8.23 12.18
C VAL A 46 27.44 -7.41 12.42
N LYS A 47 28.13 -7.62 13.54
CA LYS A 47 29.36 -6.89 13.86
C LYS A 47 30.48 -7.25 12.90
N LYS A 48 30.68 -8.55 12.65
CA LYS A 48 31.69 -9.03 11.70
C LYS A 48 31.40 -8.54 10.27
N VAL A 49 30.13 -8.43 9.88
CA VAL A 49 29.74 -7.82 8.59
C VAL A 49 30.13 -6.35 8.54
N GLU A 50 29.86 -5.57 9.59
CA GLU A 50 30.15 -4.12 9.60
C GLU A 50 31.63 -3.78 9.76
N GLU A 51 32.42 -4.70 10.33
CA GLU A 51 33.89 -4.60 10.40
C GLU A 51 34.59 -5.01 9.09
N THR A 52 33.86 -5.61 8.14
CA THR A 52 34.41 -6.03 6.85
C THR A 52 34.78 -4.80 6.00
N ASP A 53 35.97 -4.83 5.39
CA ASP A 53 36.45 -3.77 4.51
C ASP A 53 35.42 -3.46 3.41
N LEU A 54 35.19 -2.17 3.11
CA LEU A 54 34.21 -1.65 2.13
C LEU A 54 32.73 -1.70 2.54
N VAL A 55 32.38 -2.32 3.67
CA VAL A 55 31.01 -2.26 4.22
C VAL A 55 30.79 -0.91 4.91
N LYS A 56 29.74 -0.21 4.51
CA LYS A 56 29.33 1.09 5.07
C LYS A 56 28.20 0.97 6.09
N GLY A 57 27.70 -0.24 6.31
CA GLY A 57 26.63 -0.55 7.24
C GLY A 57 25.77 -1.72 6.75
N SER A 58 24.99 -2.27 7.68
CA SER A 58 24.09 -3.39 7.40
C SER A 58 22.75 -3.22 8.09
N PHE A 59 21.70 -3.86 7.57
CA PHE A 59 20.41 -3.92 8.24
C PHE A 59 19.60 -5.12 7.75
N ASN A 60 18.78 -5.68 8.64
CA ASN A 60 17.82 -6.70 8.29
C ASN A 60 16.43 -6.07 8.13
N ASN A 61 15.84 -6.16 6.93
CA ASN A 61 14.51 -5.63 6.69
C ASN A 61 13.76 -6.43 5.64
N GLY A 62 12.52 -6.84 5.96
CA GLY A 62 11.60 -7.49 5.02
C GLY A 62 12.04 -8.90 4.61
N GLY A 63 12.72 -9.63 5.49
CA GLY A 63 13.20 -11.00 5.25
C GLY A 63 14.47 -11.09 4.40
N GLN A 64 15.19 -9.98 4.25
CA GLN A 64 16.48 -9.90 3.56
C GLN A 64 17.47 -9.11 4.42
N PHE A 65 18.69 -9.62 4.52
CA PHE A 65 19.82 -8.93 5.09
C PHE A 65 20.49 -8.09 3.99
N GLN A 66 20.63 -6.79 4.24
CA GLN A 66 21.15 -5.83 3.27
C GLN A 66 22.48 -5.27 3.77
N ILE A 67 23.48 -5.30 2.89
CA ILE A 67 24.83 -4.80 3.14
C ILE A 67 25.10 -3.65 2.18
N ILE A 68 25.49 -2.49 2.73
CA ILE A 68 25.77 -1.29 1.94
C ILE A 68 27.25 -1.29 1.55
N LEU A 69 27.52 -1.41 0.24
CA LEU A 69 28.89 -1.44 -0.30
C LEU A 69 29.20 -0.19 -1.13
N GLY A 70 28.19 0.42 -1.75
CA GLY A 70 28.33 1.58 -2.61
C GLY A 70 28.39 1.25 -4.11
N THR A 71 28.29 2.30 -4.93
CA THR A 71 28.15 2.18 -6.39
C THR A 71 29.40 1.62 -7.05
N GLY A 72 29.23 0.64 -7.94
CA GLY A 72 30.30 -0.02 -8.69
C GLY A 72 31.10 -1.08 -7.91
N ILE A 73 31.20 -0.97 -6.59
CA ILE A 73 31.85 -2.00 -5.73
C ILE A 73 30.95 -3.22 -5.56
N VAL A 74 29.65 -2.98 -5.41
CA VAL A 74 28.65 -4.03 -5.16
C VAL A 74 28.61 -5.09 -6.26
N ASP A 75 28.79 -4.71 -7.52
CA ASP A 75 28.73 -5.64 -8.66
C ASP A 75 29.89 -6.65 -8.63
N GLU A 76 31.09 -6.17 -8.27
CA GLU A 76 32.28 -7.01 -8.18
C GLU A 76 32.26 -7.92 -6.94
N VAL A 77 31.83 -7.40 -5.78
CA VAL A 77 31.64 -8.21 -4.57
C VAL A 77 30.55 -9.25 -4.77
N TYR A 78 29.46 -8.91 -5.48
CA TYR A 78 28.38 -9.85 -5.77
C TYR A 78 28.82 -11.04 -6.61
N LYS A 79 29.61 -10.82 -7.68
CA LYS A 79 30.12 -11.90 -8.53
C LYS A 79 30.89 -12.92 -7.71
N GLU A 80 31.86 -12.44 -6.92
CA GLU A 80 32.69 -13.29 -6.06
C GLU A 80 31.84 -13.98 -4.98
N PHE A 81 30.86 -13.28 -4.39
CA PHE A 81 29.94 -13.86 -3.39
C PHE A 81 29.06 -14.96 -3.99
N ALA A 82 28.50 -14.74 -5.17
CA ALA A 82 27.62 -15.69 -5.85
C ALA A 82 28.37 -16.98 -6.22
N GLU A 83 29.62 -16.86 -6.69
CA GLU A 83 30.50 -18.00 -6.94
C GLU A 83 30.79 -18.78 -5.64
N LEU A 84 31.20 -18.09 -4.57
CA LEU A 84 31.53 -18.71 -3.28
C LEU A 84 30.32 -19.40 -2.62
N ALA A 85 29.14 -18.78 -2.70
CA ALA A 85 27.89 -19.35 -2.19
C ALA A 85 27.27 -20.37 -3.16
N SER A 86 27.80 -20.53 -4.38
CA SER A 86 27.25 -21.35 -5.47
C SER A 86 25.75 -21.14 -5.69
N ILE A 87 25.34 -19.88 -5.70
CA ILE A 87 23.97 -19.45 -5.95
C ILE A 87 23.90 -18.80 -7.32
N SER A 88 22.87 -19.14 -8.09
CA SER A 88 22.58 -18.45 -9.34
C SER A 88 22.05 -17.05 -9.07
N GLU A 89 22.39 -16.10 -9.92
CA GLU A 89 21.83 -14.76 -9.83
C GLU A 89 20.32 -14.81 -10.05
N VAL A 90 19.59 -14.37 -9.02
CA VAL A 90 18.13 -14.27 -9.07
C VAL A 90 17.74 -12.82 -9.29
N SER A 91 16.64 -12.63 -10.00
CA SER A 91 16.07 -11.29 -10.16
C SER A 91 15.67 -10.70 -8.80
N LYS A 92 15.62 -9.37 -8.71
CA LYS A 92 15.14 -8.68 -7.49
C LYS A 92 13.72 -9.12 -7.09
N ASP A 93 12.89 -9.45 -8.07
CA ASP A 93 11.51 -9.90 -7.84
C ASP A 93 11.46 -11.33 -7.28
N GLU A 94 12.34 -12.22 -7.74
CA GLU A 94 12.51 -13.55 -7.14
C GLU A 94 13.07 -13.46 -5.73
N LEU A 95 14.09 -12.62 -5.50
CA LEU A 95 14.64 -12.41 -4.17
C LEU A 95 13.57 -11.93 -3.18
N LYS A 96 12.70 -11.00 -3.61
CA LYS A 96 11.56 -10.54 -2.80
C LYS A 96 10.59 -11.67 -2.47
N LYS A 97 10.33 -12.61 -3.38
CA LYS A 97 9.46 -13.78 -3.12
C LYS A 97 10.07 -14.71 -2.07
N VAL A 98 11.36 -15.02 -2.18
CA VAL A 98 12.07 -15.87 -1.20
C VAL A 98 12.10 -15.21 0.17
N ALA A 99 12.41 -13.91 0.25
CA ALA A 99 12.41 -13.12 1.48
C ALA A 99 11.03 -13.10 2.16
N THR A 100 9.96 -12.91 1.37
CA THR A 100 8.58 -12.91 1.88
C THR A 100 8.22 -14.28 2.47
N GLY A 101 8.76 -15.37 1.93
CA GLY A 101 8.60 -16.73 2.45
C GLY A 101 9.15 -16.95 3.87
N LYS A 102 10.01 -16.07 4.40
CA LYS A 102 10.54 -16.20 5.77
C LYS A 102 9.70 -15.52 6.83
N LEU A 103 8.86 -14.58 6.42
CA LEU A 103 8.05 -13.80 7.33
C LEU A 103 6.86 -14.62 7.85
N ASN A 104 6.39 -14.31 9.07
CA ASN A 104 5.15 -14.88 9.59
C ASN A 104 3.93 -14.32 8.81
N ILE A 105 2.74 -14.93 8.98
CA ILE A 105 1.55 -14.58 8.18
C ILE A 105 1.21 -13.09 8.27
N LEU A 106 1.26 -12.51 9.48
CA LEU A 106 0.97 -11.09 9.70
C LEU A 106 2.02 -10.18 9.04
N GLN A 107 3.30 -10.50 9.19
CA GLN A 107 4.40 -9.75 8.56
C GLN A 107 4.35 -9.86 7.04
N ARG A 108 3.97 -11.01 6.47
CA ARG A 108 3.75 -11.17 5.02
C ARG A 108 2.63 -10.26 4.54
N PHE A 109 1.52 -10.20 5.29
CA PHE A 109 0.40 -9.33 4.97
C PHE A 109 0.82 -7.85 5.01
N LEU A 110 1.44 -7.40 6.10
CA LEU A 110 1.93 -6.02 6.26
C LEU A 110 2.97 -5.65 5.19
N LYS A 111 3.89 -6.56 4.87
CA LYS A 111 4.87 -6.37 3.79
C LYS A 111 4.18 -6.26 2.43
N THR A 112 3.15 -7.06 2.17
CA THR A 112 2.39 -6.99 0.91
C THR A 112 1.69 -5.63 0.80
N LEU A 113 1.06 -5.14 1.87
CA LEU A 113 0.50 -3.80 1.90
C LEU A 113 1.57 -2.74 1.60
N ALA A 114 2.70 -2.79 2.29
CA ALA A 114 3.80 -1.84 2.06
C ALA A 114 4.31 -1.89 0.61
N ASP A 115 4.55 -3.09 0.06
CA ASP A 115 5.00 -3.28 -1.33
C ASP A 115 3.97 -2.69 -2.33
N VAL A 116 2.66 -2.77 -2.05
CA VAL A 116 1.59 -2.16 -2.88
C VAL A 116 1.66 -0.65 -2.86
N PHE A 117 1.89 -0.04 -1.70
CA PHE A 117 1.88 1.42 -1.55
C PHE A 117 3.16 2.11 -1.99
N VAL A 118 4.33 1.48 -1.85
CA VAL A 118 5.63 2.10 -2.19
C VAL A 118 5.66 2.74 -3.59
N PRO A 119 5.17 2.08 -4.66
CA PRO A 119 5.10 2.69 -5.99
C PRO A 119 4.12 3.85 -6.12
N ILE A 120 3.12 3.94 -5.24
CA ILE A 120 2.01 4.90 -5.27
C ILE A 120 2.32 6.12 -4.39
N LEU A 121 3.20 5.98 -3.39
CA LEU A 121 3.58 7.04 -2.44
C LEU A 121 3.90 8.39 -3.09
N PRO A 122 4.70 8.48 -4.19
CA PRO A 122 5.01 9.78 -4.78
C PRO A 122 3.76 10.54 -5.25
N ALA A 123 2.76 9.83 -5.79
CA ALA A 123 1.51 10.44 -6.23
C ALA A 123 0.69 10.94 -5.05
N LEU A 124 0.62 10.17 -3.95
CA LEU A 124 -0.12 10.55 -2.75
C LEU A 124 0.54 11.72 -2.00
N ILE A 125 1.88 11.75 -1.95
CA ILE A 125 2.62 12.88 -1.37
C ILE A 125 2.35 14.16 -2.16
N SER A 126 2.44 14.10 -3.50
CA SER A 126 2.14 15.25 -4.35
C SER A 126 0.70 15.74 -4.16
N ALA A 127 -0.27 14.83 -4.18
CA ALA A 127 -1.67 15.12 -3.97
C ALA A 127 -1.95 15.75 -2.59
N GLY A 128 -1.37 15.18 -1.53
CA GLY A 128 -1.51 15.69 -0.16
C GLY A 128 -0.90 17.07 0.03
N LEU A 129 0.29 17.34 -0.55
CA LEU A 129 0.91 18.66 -0.49
C LEU A 129 0.10 19.72 -1.25
N LEU A 130 -0.45 19.37 -2.42
CA LEU A 130 -1.36 20.25 -3.16
C LEU A 130 -2.66 20.51 -2.39
N MET A 131 -3.19 19.49 -1.70
CA MET A 131 -4.37 19.64 -0.85
C MET A 131 -4.08 20.56 0.32
N GLY A 132 -2.92 20.42 0.96
CA GLY A 132 -2.44 21.32 2.01
C GLY A 132 -2.35 22.77 1.52
N LEU A 133 -1.78 22.99 0.33
CA LEU A 133 -1.73 24.32 -0.28
C LEU A 133 -3.14 24.88 -0.54
N ASN A 134 -4.05 24.09 -1.11
CA ASN A 134 -5.44 24.50 -1.30
C ASN A 134 -6.11 24.86 0.03
N ASN A 135 -5.87 24.09 1.09
CA ASN A 135 -6.42 24.34 2.42
C ASN A 135 -5.88 25.64 3.01
N VAL A 136 -4.60 25.97 2.81
CA VAL A 136 -4.03 27.27 3.25
C VAL A 136 -4.70 28.45 2.53
N LEU A 137 -5.03 28.31 1.25
CA LEU A 137 -5.69 29.36 0.46
C LEU A 137 -7.17 29.53 0.82
N THR A 138 -7.86 28.43 1.11
CA THR A 138 -9.32 28.38 1.37
C THR A 138 -9.69 28.50 2.84
N ALA A 139 -8.75 28.30 3.77
CA ALA A 139 -9.01 28.40 5.20
C ALA A 139 -9.42 29.83 5.61
N LYS A 140 -10.59 29.96 6.23
CA LYS A 140 -11.09 31.23 6.78
C LYS A 140 -10.40 31.55 8.09
N GLY A 141 -10.01 32.81 8.30
CA GLY A 141 -9.43 33.25 9.57
C GLY A 141 -7.95 32.90 9.75
N LEU A 142 -7.31 32.21 8.80
CA LEU A 142 -5.91 31.81 8.90
C LEU A 142 -4.96 33.02 8.76
N PHE A 143 -5.26 33.91 7.81
CA PHE A 143 -4.47 35.12 7.56
C PHE A 143 -5.29 36.41 7.74
N ILE A 144 -6.59 36.35 7.46
CA ILE A 144 -7.51 37.51 7.53
C ILE A 144 -8.70 37.09 8.38
N SER A 145 -9.01 37.87 9.42
CA SER A 145 -10.12 37.55 10.33
C SER A 145 -11.44 37.47 9.56
N GLY A 146 -12.14 36.34 9.68
CA GLY A 146 -13.44 36.11 9.05
C GLY A 146 -13.43 35.82 7.54
N MET A 147 -12.27 35.82 6.87
CA MET A 147 -12.15 35.60 5.43
C MET A 147 -11.03 34.63 5.08
N SER A 148 -11.14 33.94 3.95
CA SER A 148 -10.02 33.20 3.34
C SER A 148 -9.18 34.11 2.42
N LEU A 149 -7.98 33.65 2.05
CA LEU A 149 -7.13 34.37 1.08
C LEU A 149 -7.81 34.51 -0.28
N ILE A 150 -8.58 33.50 -0.69
CA ILE A 150 -9.31 33.51 -1.96
C ILE A 150 -10.47 34.51 -1.94
N GLU A 151 -11.17 34.61 -0.81
CA GLU A 151 -12.23 35.62 -0.63
C GLU A 151 -11.66 37.04 -0.64
N ALA A 152 -10.47 37.25 -0.08
CA ALA A 152 -9.79 38.53 -0.07
C ALA A 152 -9.15 38.89 -1.43
N TYR A 153 -8.76 37.88 -2.22
CA TYR A 153 -8.14 38.04 -3.53
C TYR A 153 -8.82 37.15 -4.59
N PRO A 154 -10.00 37.56 -5.09
CA PRO A 154 -10.83 36.74 -5.99
C PRO A 154 -10.14 36.30 -7.29
N GLN A 155 -9.10 37.01 -7.74
CA GLN A 155 -8.30 36.64 -8.90
C GLN A 155 -7.62 35.26 -8.78
N PHE A 156 -7.44 34.74 -7.56
CA PHE A 156 -6.83 33.43 -7.31
C PHE A 156 -7.85 32.32 -7.09
N THR A 157 -9.17 32.60 -7.15
CA THR A 157 -10.23 31.60 -6.95
C THR A 157 -10.11 30.42 -7.90
N ASN A 158 -9.98 30.69 -9.20
CA ASN A 158 -9.85 29.63 -10.20
C ASN A 158 -8.54 28.82 -10.04
N VAL A 159 -7.49 29.44 -9.49
CA VAL A 159 -6.24 28.73 -9.18
C VAL A 159 -6.46 27.75 -8.04
N ALA A 160 -7.19 28.14 -7.00
CA ALA A 160 -7.55 27.26 -5.90
C ALA A 160 -8.45 26.11 -6.37
N ASP A 161 -9.43 26.37 -7.23
CA ASP A 161 -10.29 25.33 -7.81
C ASP A 161 -9.48 24.32 -8.63
N MET A 162 -8.51 24.79 -9.44
CA MET A 162 -7.58 23.91 -10.15
C MET A 162 -6.71 23.10 -9.18
N LEU A 163 -6.18 23.72 -8.12
CA LEU A 163 -5.40 23.01 -7.10
C LEU A 163 -6.24 21.96 -6.38
N ASN A 164 -7.51 22.25 -6.11
CA ASN A 164 -8.44 21.29 -5.52
C ASN A 164 -8.66 20.09 -6.45
N LEU A 165 -8.86 20.32 -7.75
CA LEU A 165 -8.98 19.26 -8.74
C LEU A 165 -7.71 18.38 -8.80
N PHE A 166 -6.54 19.01 -8.89
CA PHE A 166 -5.25 18.31 -8.98
C PHE A 166 -4.94 17.50 -7.73
N SER A 167 -5.19 18.09 -6.55
CA SER A 167 -4.94 17.44 -5.26
C SER A 167 -5.85 16.24 -5.03
N ASN A 168 -7.11 16.28 -5.49
CA ASN A 168 -8.03 15.18 -5.29
C ASN A 168 -7.86 14.01 -6.28
N ALA A 169 -7.21 14.24 -7.43
CA ALA A 169 -7.10 13.23 -8.49
C ALA A 169 -6.50 11.90 -8.01
N ALA A 170 -5.36 11.92 -7.31
CA ALA A 170 -4.71 10.69 -6.86
C ALA A 170 -5.55 9.90 -5.84
N PHE A 171 -6.36 10.58 -5.03
CA PHE A 171 -7.25 9.96 -4.05
C PHE A 171 -8.51 9.38 -4.69
N VAL A 172 -9.08 10.08 -5.67
CA VAL A 172 -10.22 9.58 -6.47
C VAL A 172 -9.82 8.32 -7.24
N PHE A 173 -8.65 8.33 -7.88
CA PHE A 173 -8.12 7.21 -8.64
C PHE A 173 -7.28 6.22 -7.80
N LEU A 174 -7.33 6.31 -6.47
CA LEU A 174 -6.57 5.45 -5.58
C LEU A 174 -6.81 3.95 -5.86
N PRO A 175 -8.06 3.47 -6.08
CA PRO A 175 -8.31 2.09 -6.48
C PRO A 175 -7.63 1.68 -7.79
N VAL A 176 -7.48 2.58 -8.77
CA VAL A 176 -6.77 2.31 -10.02
C VAL A 176 -5.28 2.12 -9.78
N LEU A 177 -4.67 3.02 -8.99
CA LEU A 177 -3.25 2.97 -8.65
C LEU A 177 -2.92 1.70 -7.84
N ILE A 178 -3.77 1.36 -6.86
CA ILE A 178 -3.64 0.15 -6.05
C ILE A 178 -3.85 -1.10 -6.91
N GLY A 179 -4.88 -1.12 -7.75
CA GLY A 179 -5.16 -2.25 -8.63
C GLY A 179 -3.98 -2.59 -9.54
N PHE A 180 -3.36 -1.56 -10.13
CA PHE A 180 -2.15 -1.70 -10.92
C PHE A 180 -0.98 -2.28 -10.12
N SER A 181 -0.66 -1.66 -8.98
CA SER A 181 0.48 -2.04 -8.15
C SER A 181 0.32 -3.44 -7.54
N ALA A 182 -0.86 -3.74 -6.98
CA ALA A 182 -1.18 -5.01 -6.34
C ALA A 182 -1.18 -6.16 -7.35
N THR A 183 -1.77 -5.97 -8.52
CA THR A 183 -1.79 -7.02 -9.56
C THR A 183 -0.37 -7.35 -10.02
N LYS A 184 0.50 -6.34 -10.16
CA LYS A 184 1.93 -6.53 -10.45
C LYS A 184 2.62 -7.39 -9.39
N ILE A 185 2.38 -7.11 -8.11
CA ILE A 185 2.98 -7.84 -6.98
C ILE A 185 2.50 -9.29 -6.94
N PHE A 186 1.23 -9.54 -7.25
CA PHE A 186 0.67 -10.88 -7.29
C PHE A 186 1.03 -11.67 -8.55
N GLY A 187 1.71 -11.04 -9.51
CA GLY A 187 2.24 -11.65 -10.73
C GLY A 187 1.26 -11.69 -11.91
N GLY A 188 0.17 -10.91 -11.85
CA GLY A 188 -0.76 -10.71 -12.97
C GLY A 188 -0.38 -9.52 -13.84
N THR A 189 -1.17 -9.25 -14.88
CA THR A 189 -1.00 -8.10 -15.78
C THR A 189 -1.45 -6.80 -15.09
N PRO A 190 -0.55 -5.85 -14.81
CA PRO A 190 -0.88 -4.65 -14.02
C PRO A 190 -2.01 -3.81 -14.60
N VAL A 191 -2.08 -3.69 -15.93
CA VAL A 191 -3.12 -2.92 -16.61
C VAL A 191 -4.51 -3.51 -16.37
N LEU A 192 -4.66 -4.84 -16.29
CA LEU A 192 -5.94 -5.47 -15.95
C LEU A 192 -6.35 -5.15 -14.50
N GLY A 193 -5.36 -5.06 -13.60
CA GLY A 193 -5.57 -4.58 -12.25
C GLY A 193 -6.08 -3.14 -12.19
N ALA A 194 -5.52 -2.25 -13.01
CA ALA A 194 -5.99 -0.88 -13.16
C ALA A 194 -7.44 -0.82 -13.67
N VAL A 195 -7.81 -1.71 -14.62
CA VAL A 195 -9.18 -1.84 -15.11
C VAL A 195 -10.15 -2.25 -14.01
N ILE A 196 -9.80 -3.23 -13.17
CA ILE A 196 -10.62 -3.58 -11.99
C ILE A 196 -10.77 -2.38 -11.06
N GLY A 197 -9.68 -1.66 -10.77
CA GLY A 197 -9.72 -0.44 -9.98
C GLY A 197 -10.63 0.63 -10.58
N ALA A 198 -10.63 0.79 -11.91
CA ALA A 198 -11.48 1.76 -12.61
C ALA A 198 -12.96 1.37 -12.57
N ILE A 199 -13.26 0.08 -12.74
CA ILE A 199 -14.61 -0.47 -12.57
C ILE A 199 -15.13 -0.16 -11.17
N MET A 200 -14.30 -0.32 -10.13
CA MET A 200 -14.65 -0.08 -8.73
C MET A 200 -14.99 1.38 -8.40
N ILE A 201 -14.61 2.33 -9.26
CA ILE A 201 -14.89 3.77 -9.07
C ILE A 201 -15.66 4.37 -10.24
N HIS A 202 -16.27 3.54 -11.09
CA HIS A 202 -16.95 3.99 -12.29
C HIS A 202 -18.08 4.99 -11.96
N PRO A 203 -18.27 6.07 -12.75
CA PRO A 203 -19.29 7.09 -12.48
C PRO A 203 -20.74 6.56 -12.43
N ASP A 204 -21.01 5.44 -13.11
CA ASP A 204 -22.33 4.78 -13.06
C ASP A 204 -22.63 4.10 -11.72
N LEU A 205 -21.65 4.01 -10.82
CA LEU A 205 -21.83 3.53 -9.47
C LEU A 205 -22.17 4.68 -8.54
N LEU A 206 -23.00 4.40 -7.53
CA LEU A 206 -23.15 5.30 -6.40
C LEU A 206 -21.77 5.54 -5.79
N ASN A 207 -21.36 6.81 -5.72
CA ASN A 207 -20.07 7.16 -5.14
C ASN A 207 -19.97 6.63 -3.69
N GLY A 208 -18.88 5.92 -3.39
CA GLY A 208 -18.65 5.28 -2.08
C GLY A 208 -18.66 6.26 -0.91
N TYR A 209 -18.24 7.51 -1.10
CA TYR A 209 -18.34 8.56 -0.08
C TYR A 209 -19.79 8.97 0.21
N GLY A 210 -20.68 8.83 -0.77
CA GLY A 210 -22.12 9.10 -0.64
C GLY A 210 -22.93 7.92 -0.08
N TYR A 211 -22.31 6.75 0.11
CA TYR A 211 -22.99 5.53 0.51
C TYR A 211 -23.73 5.68 1.85
N GLY A 212 -23.08 6.26 2.87
CA GLY A 212 -23.69 6.42 4.20
C GLY A 212 -24.99 7.24 4.17
N LYS A 213 -25.00 8.35 3.40
CA LYS A 213 -26.19 9.17 3.22
C LYS A 213 -27.27 8.44 2.41
N ALA A 214 -26.88 7.81 1.31
CA ALA A 214 -27.82 7.07 0.47
C ALA A 214 -28.49 5.90 1.22
N LEU A 215 -27.77 5.29 2.16
CA LEU A 215 -28.30 4.23 3.01
C LEU A 215 -29.40 4.75 3.95
N ILE A 216 -29.21 5.94 4.53
CA ILE A 216 -30.22 6.60 5.38
C ILE A 216 -31.42 7.03 4.55
N ASP A 217 -31.18 7.62 3.39
CA ASP A 217 -32.22 8.14 2.49
C ASP A 217 -32.96 7.03 1.72
N GLY A 218 -32.52 5.76 1.84
CA GLY A 218 -33.10 4.63 1.12
C GLY A 218 -32.89 4.70 -0.41
N THR A 219 -31.89 5.45 -0.87
CA THR A 219 -31.62 5.72 -2.29
C THR A 219 -30.52 4.83 -2.89
N VAL A 220 -30.05 3.82 -2.14
CA VAL A 220 -29.06 2.86 -2.64
C VAL A 220 -29.66 2.06 -3.79
N THR A 221 -28.95 2.04 -4.93
CA THR A 221 -29.36 1.26 -6.10
C THR A 221 -28.72 -0.12 -6.08
N TYR A 222 -29.43 -1.11 -6.61
CA TYR A 222 -29.00 -2.51 -6.64
C TYR A 222 -29.12 -3.07 -8.05
N TRP A 223 -28.24 -4.00 -8.40
CA TRP A 223 -28.49 -4.96 -9.47
C TRP A 223 -29.20 -6.16 -8.87
N ASN A 224 -30.29 -6.60 -9.49
CA ASN A 224 -30.89 -7.89 -9.19
C ASN A 224 -30.39 -8.90 -10.23
N ILE A 225 -29.57 -9.85 -9.80
CA ILE A 225 -29.01 -10.90 -10.68
C ILE A 225 -29.47 -12.25 -10.14
N LEU A 226 -30.37 -12.92 -10.85
CA LEU A 226 -30.87 -14.25 -10.48
C LEU A 226 -31.44 -14.30 -9.03
N GLY A 227 -32.03 -13.20 -8.56
CA GLY A 227 -32.56 -13.08 -7.19
C GLY A 227 -31.55 -12.63 -6.13
N LEU A 228 -30.29 -12.37 -6.51
CA LEU A 228 -29.28 -11.77 -5.63
C LEU A 228 -29.21 -10.26 -5.84
N ASP A 229 -29.41 -9.50 -4.76
CA ASP A 229 -29.27 -8.05 -4.77
C ASP A 229 -27.81 -7.65 -4.50
N ILE A 230 -27.19 -7.04 -5.51
CA ILE A 230 -25.81 -6.56 -5.45
C ILE A 230 -25.82 -5.05 -5.46
N ALA A 231 -25.29 -4.43 -4.41
CA ALA A 231 -25.28 -2.98 -4.27
C ALA A 231 -24.42 -2.32 -5.36
N LYS A 232 -25.00 -1.37 -6.11
CA LYS A 232 -24.33 -0.57 -7.14
C LYS A 232 -23.50 0.56 -6.52
N VAL A 233 -22.57 0.20 -5.65
CA VAL A 233 -21.81 1.16 -4.84
C VAL A 233 -20.34 1.04 -5.18
N GLY A 234 -19.72 2.18 -5.45
CA GLY A 234 -18.30 2.29 -5.67
C GLY A 234 -17.49 2.06 -4.39
N TYR A 235 -16.20 1.88 -4.60
CA TYR A 235 -15.21 1.56 -3.58
C TYR A 235 -14.14 2.65 -3.49
N GLN A 236 -14.51 3.89 -3.83
CA GLN A 236 -13.67 5.08 -3.66
C GLN A 236 -13.12 5.14 -2.23
N GLY A 237 -11.84 5.46 -2.08
CA GLY A 237 -11.17 5.52 -0.79
C GLY A 237 -10.94 4.16 -0.11
N THR A 238 -11.39 3.04 -0.66
CA THR A 238 -11.16 1.72 -0.04
C THR A 238 -9.93 1.03 -0.65
N VAL A 239 -9.18 0.33 0.21
CA VAL A 239 -7.90 -0.31 -0.16
C VAL A 239 -8.01 -1.82 -0.15
N LEU A 240 -8.55 -2.41 0.93
CA LEU A 240 -8.68 -3.86 1.07
C LEU A 240 -9.49 -4.53 -0.06
N PRO A 241 -10.68 -4.02 -0.46
CA PRO A 241 -11.43 -4.62 -1.56
C PRO A 241 -10.62 -4.68 -2.86
N VAL A 242 -9.83 -3.65 -3.12
CA VAL A 242 -9.01 -3.53 -4.34
C VAL A 242 -7.84 -4.52 -4.32
N ILE A 243 -7.15 -4.64 -3.18
CA ILE A 243 -6.03 -5.57 -3.03
C ILE A 243 -6.51 -7.02 -3.17
N VAL A 244 -7.62 -7.38 -2.51
CA VAL A 244 -8.19 -8.74 -2.60
C VAL A 244 -8.67 -9.03 -4.01
N SER A 245 -9.34 -8.08 -4.67
CA SER A 245 -9.77 -8.23 -6.07
C SER A 245 -8.58 -8.39 -7.02
N SER A 246 -7.50 -7.63 -6.80
CA SER A 246 -6.26 -7.74 -7.57
C SER A 246 -5.56 -9.09 -7.38
N PHE A 247 -5.61 -9.65 -6.17
CA PHE A 247 -5.10 -10.99 -5.89
C PHE A 247 -5.90 -12.05 -6.66
N VAL A 248 -7.23 -11.98 -6.59
CA VAL A 248 -8.13 -12.90 -7.31
C VAL A 248 -7.90 -12.79 -8.81
N LEU A 249 -7.83 -11.56 -9.35
CA LEU A 249 -7.53 -11.30 -10.76
C LEU A 249 -6.22 -11.96 -11.18
N ALA A 250 -5.13 -11.69 -10.46
CA ALA A 250 -3.82 -12.20 -10.81
C ALA A 250 -3.80 -13.75 -10.80
N LYS A 251 -4.42 -14.37 -9.79
CA LYS A 251 -4.51 -15.84 -9.71
C LYS A 251 -5.36 -16.44 -10.81
N LEU A 252 -6.50 -15.83 -11.10
CA LEU A 252 -7.40 -16.27 -12.17
C LEU A 252 -6.73 -16.14 -13.54
N GLU A 253 -6.12 -14.99 -13.82
CA GLU A 253 -5.41 -14.72 -15.07
C GLU A 253 -4.28 -15.74 -15.29
N CYS A 254 -3.41 -15.93 -14.28
CA CYS A 254 -2.31 -16.88 -14.38
C CYS A 254 -2.79 -18.33 -14.58
N LYS A 255 -3.96 -18.68 -14.05
CA LYS A 255 -4.56 -20.01 -14.23
C LYS A 255 -5.16 -20.14 -15.62
N LEU A 256 -5.87 -19.13 -16.11
CA LEU A 256 -6.46 -19.12 -17.45
C LEU A 256 -5.38 -19.19 -18.53
N ARG A 257 -4.27 -18.47 -18.39
CA ARG A 257 -3.12 -18.55 -19.34
C ARG A 257 -2.56 -19.96 -19.51
N LYS A 258 -2.75 -20.84 -18.52
CA LYS A 258 -2.31 -22.25 -18.59
C LYS A 258 -3.35 -23.18 -19.21
N VAL A 259 -4.61 -22.77 -19.25
CA VAL A 259 -5.74 -23.59 -19.71
C VAL A 259 -6.18 -23.19 -21.12
N VAL A 260 -6.11 -21.90 -21.45
CA VAL A 260 -6.52 -21.36 -22.73
C VAL A 260 -5.46 -21.66 -23.79
N THR A 261 -5.89 -22.14 -24.96
CA THR A 261 -5.02 -22.40 -26.10
C THR A 261 -4.27 -21.13 -26.54
N PRO A 262 -2.98 -21.20 -26.92
CA PRO A 262 -2.17 -20.00 -27.25
C PRO A 262 -2.80 -19.04 -28.27
N MET A 263 -3.58 -19.55 -29.23
CA MET A 263 -4.28 -18.74 -30.24
C MET A 263 -5.36 -17.82 -29.65
N LEU A 264 -5.94 -18.19 -28.51
CA LEU A 264 -7.05 -17.47 -27.87
C LEU A 264 -6.63 -16.70 -26.60
N ASP A 265 -5.41 -16.93 -26.09
CA ASP A 265 -4.97 -16.40 -24.80
C ASP A 265 -5.08 -14.87 -24.70
N ASN A 266 -4.69 -14.16 -25.75
CA ASN A 266 -4.70 -12.69 -25.78
C ASN A 266 -6.11 -12.07 -25.76
N ILE A 267 -7.16 -12.86 -26.03
CA ILE A 267 -8.55 -12.38 -26.07
C ILE A 267 -9.32 -12.94 -24.87
N ILE A 268 -9.33 -14.26 -24.72
CA ILE A 268 -10.16 -14.95 -23.75
C ILE A 268 -9.63 -14.75 -22.33
N THR A 269 -8.31 -14.80 -22.12
CA THR A 269 -7.77 -14.73 -20.77
C THR A 269 -8.03 -13.36 -20.12
N PRO A 270 -7.71 -12.21 -20.75
CA PRO A 270 -8.06 -10.91 -20.20
C PRO A 270 -9.58 -10.72 -20.00
N LEU A 271 -10.39 -11.13 -20.97
CA LEU A 271 -11.84 -10.99 -20.93
C LEU A 271 -12.45 -11.72 -19.72
N ILE A 272 -12.16 -13.02 -19.58
CA ILE A 272 -12.72 -13.85 -18.51
C ILE A 272 -12.13 -13.43 -17.16
N SER A 273 -10.85 -13.07 -17.10
CA SER A 273 -10.22 -12.62 -15.86
C SER A 273 -10.90 -11.37 -15.32
N VAL A 274 -11.12 -10.37 -16.17
CA VAL A 274 -11.78 -9.11 -15.76
C VAL A 274 -13.25 -9.36 -15.44
N LEU A 275 -14.00 -10.07 -16.29
CA LEU A 275 -15.43 -10.33 -16.10
C LEU A 275 -15.70 -11.05 -14.76
N VAL A 276 -15.02 -12.17 -14.53
CA VAL A 276 -15.24 -12.98 -13.33
C VAL A 276 -14.75 -12.24 -12.10
N THR A 277 -13.59 -11.57 -12.16
CA THR A 277 -13.11 -10.80 -11.02
C THR A 277 -14.06 -9.66 -10.68
N ALA A 278 -14.52 -8.88 -11.67
CA ALA A 278 -15.45 -7.78 -11.42
C ALA A 278 -16.77 -8.27 -10.79
N MET A 279 -17.33 -9.39 -11.28
CA MET A 279 -18.51 -10.00 -10.67
C MET A 279 -18.25 -10.41 -9.22
N LEU A 280 -17.13 -11.08 -8.94
CA LEU A 280 -16.74 -11.47 -7.58
C LEU A 280 -16.48 -10.25 -6.67
N THR A 281 -15.93 -9.16 -7.24
CA THR A 281 -15.67 -7.91 -6.53
C THR A 281 -16.95 -7.34 -5.95
N PHE A 282 -18.01 -7.19 -6.74
CA PHE A 282 -19.26 -6.62 -6.23
C PHE A 282 -20.12 -7.63 -5.47
N ALA A 283 -20.15 -8.89 -5.90
CA ALA A 283 -21.02 -9.90 -5.28
C ALA A 283 -20.53 -10.36 -3.90
N VAL A 284 -19.21 -10.45 -3.70
CA VAL A 284 -18.63 -11.09 -2.50
C VAL A 284 -17.56 -10.22 -1.85
N ILE A 285 -16.49 -9.89 -2.57
CA ILE A 285 -15.29 -9.29 -1.97
C ILE A 285 -15.63 -7.94 -1.34
N GLY A 286 -16.31 -7.08 -2.10
CA GLY A 286 -16.67 -5.74 -1.69
C GLY A 286 -17.59 -5.70 -0.47
N PRO A 287 -18.74 -6.41 -0.46
CA PRO A 287 -19.61 -6.52 0.72
C PRO A 287 -18.87 -7.04 1.95
N VAL A 288 -18.12 -8.14 1.83
CA VAL A 288 -17.36 -8.73 2.95
C VAL A 288 -16.34 -7.73 3.50
N MET A 289 -15.57 -7.08 2.64
CA MET A 289 -14.55 -6.12 3.06
C MET A 289 -15.16 -4.83 3.62
N ARG A 290 -16.35 -4.43 3.16
CA ARG A 290 -17.10 -3.31 3.74
C ARG A 290 -17.56 -3.66 5.17
N THR A 291 -18.13 -4.84 5.40
CA THR A 291 -18.51 -5.30 6.74
C THR A 291 -17.31 -5.35 7.69
N VAL A 292 -16.15 -5.80 7.22
CA VAL A 292 -14.90 -5.75 7.99
C VAL A 292 -14.55 -4.31 8.39
N GLY A 293 -14.67 -3.35 7.46
CA GLY A 293 -14.49 -1.94 7.74
C GLY A 293 -15.48 -1.39 8.76
N ASP A 294 -16.75 -1.77 8.67
CA ASP A 294 -17.81 -1.33 9.59
C ASP A 294 -17.56 -1.83 11.02
N TRP A 295 -17.19 -3.11 11.18
CA TRP A 295 -16.84 -3.68 12.49
C TRP A 295 -15.62 -3.00 13.10
N MET A 296 -14.63 -2.68 12.27
CA MET A 296 -13.45 -1.98 12.73
C MET A 296 -13.76 -0.55 13.16
N THR A 297 -14.57 0.19 12.39
CA THR A 297 -15.07 1.52 12.76
C THR A 297 -15.81 1.44 14.10
N ALA A 298 -16.69 0.45 14.29
CA ALA A 298 -17.39 0.24 15.55
C ALA A 298 -16.42 -0.04 16.72
N GLY A 299 -15.40 -0.86 16.50
CA GLY A 299 -14.38 -1.15 17.49
C GLY A 299 -13.56 0.07 17.91
N VAL A 300 -13.16 0.91 16.94
CA VAL A 300 -12.47 2.18 17.19
C VAL A 300 -13.35 3.15 17.98
N MET A 301 -14.62 3.28 17.58
CA MET A 301 -15.57 4.14 18.28
C MET A 301 -15.83 3.68 19.71
N TRP A 302 -15.95 2.37 19.93
CA TRP A 302 -16.08 1.79 21.27
C TRP A 302 -14.84 2.05 22.12
N LEU A 303 -13.65 1.84 21.56
CA LEU A 303 -12.40 2.08 22.26
C LEU A 303 -12.30 3.55 22.71
N PHE A 304 -12.69 4.48 21.85
CA PHE A 304 -12.64 5.90 22.14
C PHE A 304 -13.68 6.34 23.18
N PHE A 305 -14.97 6.05 22.94
CA PHE A 305 -16.05 6.50 23.83
C PHE A 305 -16.17 5.68 25.12
N GLY A 306 -15.70 4.43 25.12
CA GLY A 306 -15.77 3.52 26.27
C GLY A 306 -14.60 3.66 27.25
N LEU A 307 -13.38 3.96 26.78
CA LEU A 307 -12.17 3.95 27.62
C LEU A 307 -11.58 5.35 27.89
N GLY A 308 -12.19 6.41 27.35
CA GLY A 308 -11.75 7.79 27.59
C GLY A 308 -10.29 8.03 27.18
N PRO A 309 -9.45 8.67 28.02
CA PRO A 309 -8.06 8.98 27.68
C PRO A 309 -7.19 7.77 27.29
N ILE A 310 -7.42 6.60 27.90
CA ILE A 310 -6.71 5.36 27.58
C ILE A 310 -7.11 4.88 26.18
N GLY A 311 -8.39 5.01 25.84
CA GLY A 311 -8.91 4.75 24.50
C GLY A 311 -8.25 5.63 23.45
N GLY A 312 -8.11 6.93 23.74
CA GLY A 312 -7.40 7.88 22.87
C GLY A 312 -5.92 7.49 22.65
N ALA A 313 -5.21 7.04 23.69
CA ALA A 313 -3.82 6.61 23.58
C ALA A 313 -3.67 5.35 22.71
N ILE A 314 -4.51 4.34 22.93
CA ILE A 314 -4.50 3.11 22.12
C ILE A 314 -4.88 3.43 20.67
N TYR A 315 -5.89 4.29 20.47
CA TYR A 315 -6.30 4.73 19.14
C TYR A 315 -5.16 5.44 18.40
N GLY A 316 -4.37 6.27 19.08
CA GLY A 316 -3.19 6.92 18.52
C GLY A 316 -2.15 5.95 17.96
N VAL A 317 -1.96 4.80 18.62
CA VAL A 317 -1.03 3.75 18.15
C VAL A 317 -1.64 2.94 17.00
N VAL A 318 -2.94 2.67 17.05
CA VAL A 318 -3.63 1.84 16.07
C VAL A 318 -3.90 2.60 14.76
N TYR A 319 -4.14 3.92 14.84
CA TYR A 319 -4.53 4.74 13.68
C TYR A 319 -3.54 4.68 12.50
N PRO A 320 -2.21 4.81 12.68
CA PRO A 320 -1.26 4.63 11.58
C PRO A 320 -1.37 3.27 10.87
N LEU A 321 -1.68 2.19 11.61
CA LEU A 321 -1.92 0.87 11.01
C LEU A 321 -3.22 0.85 10.18
N LEU A 322 -4.25 1.59 10.61
CA LEU A 322 -5.48 1.79 9.85
C LEU A 322 -5.26 2.63 8.59
N VAL A 323 -4.31 3.57 8.63
CA VAL A 323 -3.91 4.36 7.46
C VAL A 323 -3.23 3.47 6.42
N ILE A 324 -2.26 2.64 6.83
CA ILE A 324 -1.55 1.71 5.93
C ILE A 324 -2.50 0.71 5.25
N THR A 325 -3.52 0.25 5.98
CA THR A 325 -4.53 -0.67 5.44
C THR A 325 -5.61 0.05 4.62
N GLY A 326 -5.63 1.39 4.62
CA GLY A 326 -6.64 2.23 4.01
C GLY A 326 -8.02 2.16 4.66
N MET A 327 -8.14 1.44 5.79
CA MET A 327 -9.40 1.29 6.49
C MET A 327 -9.79 2.55 7.26
N HIS A 328 -8.89 3.52 7.45
CA HIS A 328 -9.23 4.83 8.03
C HIS A 328 -10.36 5.56 7.28
N ASN A 329 -10.57 5.31 5.98
CA ASN A 329 -11.67 5.93 5.23
C ASN A 329 -13.06 5.48 5.71
N SER A 330 -13.19 4.30 6.34
CA SER A 330 -14.46 3.91 6.98
C SER A 330 -14.75 4.70 8.26
N LEU A 331 -13.74 5.38 8.83
CA LEU A 331 -13.90 6.26 9.99
C LEU A 331 -14.48 7.62 9.59
N VAL A 332 -14.44 8.03 8.32
CA VAL A 332 -15.01 9.31 7.86
C VAL A 332 -16.52 9.40 8.12
N THR A 333 -17.23 8.27 7.98
CA THR A 333 -18.67 8.20 8.29
C THR A 333 -18.92 8.38 9.79
N ALA A 334 -18.08 7.76 10.63
CA ALA A 334 -18.12 7.96 12.08
C ALA A 334 -17.75 9.40 12.47
N GLU A 335 -16.75 10.00 11.82
CA GLU A 335 -16.40 11.41 12.02
C GLU A 335 -17.56 12.34 11.66
N THR A 336 -18.27 12.07 10.57
CA THR A 336 -19.43 12.88 10.16
C THR A 336 -20.50 12.89 11.26
N GLN A 337 -20.72 11.76 11.94
CA GLN A 337 -21.62 11.68 13.08
C GLN A 337 -21.08 12.40 14.34
N ILE A 338 -19.77 12.34 14.58
CA ILE A 338 -19.11 13.07 15.68
C ILE A 338 -19.21 14.58 15.45
N LEU A 339 -18.96 15.04 14.22
CA LEU A 339 -19.03 16.44 13.82
C LEU A 339 -20.48 16.97 13.86
N ALA A 340 -21.46 16.16 13.48
CA ALA A 340 -22.87 16.51 13.64
C ALA A 340 -23.27 16.71 15.13
N ASN A 341 -22.55 16.08 16.06
CA ASN A 341 -22.76 16.16 17.50
C ASN A 341 -21.63 16.89 18.22
N ILE A 342 -20.88 17.75 17.53
CA ILE A 342 -19.65 18.37 18.05
C ILE A 342 -19.89 19.23 19.30
N GLY A 343 -21.07 19.86 19.39
CA GLY A 343 -21.48 20.68 20.54
C GLY A 343 -21.69 19.88 21.83
N THR A 344 -22.02 18.59 21.71
CA THR A 344 -22.17 17.67 22.86
C THR A 344 -20.91 16.84 23.13
N LEU A 345 -20.12 16.56 22.10
CA LEU A 345 -18.94 15.67 22.18
C LEU A 345 -17.61 16.41 22.38
N GLY A 346 -17.61 17.75 22.27
CA GLY A 346 -16.43 18.59 22.55
C GLY A 346 -15.34 18.59 21.48
N GLY A 347 -15.52 17.88 20.35
CA GLY A 347 -14.60 17.87 19.21
C GLY A 347 -14.46 16.49 18.55
N SER A 348 -13.78 16.43 17.39
CA SER A 348 -13.35 15.16 16.79
C SER A 348 -11.97 14.75 17.33
N PRO A 349 -11.86 13.63 18.06
CA PRO A 349 -10.56 13.12 18.51
C PRO A 349 -9.71 12.58 17.37
N THR A 350 -10.35 12.16 16.28
CA THR A 350 -9.68 11.62 15.11
C THR A 350 -8.79 12.68 14.47
N PHE A 351 -9.25 13.93 14.32
CA PHE A 351 -8.38 15.00 13.80
C PHE A 351 -7.13 15.25 14.65
N ALA A 352 -7.23 15.21 15.97
CA ALA A 352 -6.07 15.38 16.84
C ALA A 352 -5.05 14.23 16.66
N VAL A 353 -5.54 13.00 16.58
CA VAL A 353 -4.70 11.80 16.34
C VAL A 353 -4.10 11.81 14.94
N VAL A 354 -4.86 12.19 13.91
CA VAL A 354 -4.39 12.31 12.53
C VAL A 354 -3.28 13.35 12.44
N ALA A 355 -3.50 14.53 13.03
CA ALA A 355 -2.52 15.61 13.03
C ALA A 355 -1.21 15.17 13.71
N ALA A 356 -1.29 14.54 14.88
CA ALA A 356 -0.11 14.03 15.58
C ALA A 356 0.60 12.91 14.82
N SER A 357 -0.16 11.99 14.21
CA SER A 357 0.38 10.87 13.43
C SER A 357 1.12 11.32 12.15
N ASN A 358 0.72 12.46 11.57
CA ASN A 358 1.38 13.00 10.37
C ASN A 358 2.71 13.72 10.67
N VAL A 359 2.98 14.03 11.95
CA VAL A 359 4.21 14.71 12.40
C VAL A 359 5.27 13.71 12.88
N ALA A 360 4.85 12.52 13.31
CA ALA A 360 5.70 11.46 13.87
C ALA A 360 6.29 10.53 12.80
#